data_AF-D0LXP7-F1
#
_entry.id   AF-D0LXP7-F1
#
_cell.length_a   1.000
_cell.length_b   1.000
_cell.length_c   1.000
_cell.angle_alpha   90.00
_cell.angle_beta   90.00
_cell.angle_gamma   90.00
#
_symmetry.space_group_name_H-M   'P 1'
#
loop_
_entity.id
_entity.type
_entity.pdbx_description
1 polymer ?
#
loop_
_entity_poly.entity_id
_entity_poly.type
_entity_poly.pdbx_seq_one_letter_code
_entity_poly.pdbx_strand_id
1 'polypeptide(L)'
;MPPPVRTIISLIALSVVVVVGAGCGSQIGDSCDRNIDCSPDGDRFCERSSGSPGGYCTVIGCDYGSCPDDAVCVRFYSGAFPDRACDTVTEDISSDDCAPDEVCTLRGCAPRRSEVRYCMQACSGGGDCRDDYECRNRELMIAHGGDPVPPPEGATSSPPRFCALAVP
;
A
#
# COMPACT_ATOMS: atom_id res chain seq x y z
N MET A 1 12.94 -51.22 65.93
CA MET A 1 13.75 -50.64 64.85
C MET A 1 12.80 -50.26 63.71
N PRO A 2 12.47 -48.97 63.48
CA PRO A 2 11.73 -48.54 62.30
C PRO A 2 12.69 -48.16 61.16
N PRO A 3 12.37 -48.42 59.87
CA PRO A 3 13.11 -47.87 58.75
C PRO A 3 12.69 -46.42 58.44
N PRO A 4 13.59 -45.56 57.91
CA PRO A 4 13.23 -44.20 57.52
C PRO A 4 12.53 -44.18 56.16
N VAL A 5 11.33 -43.59 56.14
CA VAL A 5 10.57 -43.24 54.94
C VAL A 5 11.31 -42.13 54.20
N ARG A 6 11.85 -42.43 53.02
CA ARG A 6 12.44 -41.44 52.11
C ARG A 6 11.32 -40.82 51.28
N THR A 7 10.89 -39.64 51.71
CA THR A 7 9.95 -38.79 50.98
C THR A 7 10.60 -38.30 49.68
N ILE A 8 10.30 -38.95 48.56
CA ILE A 8 10.64 -38.45 47.22
C ILE A 8 9.53 -37.49 46.81
N ILE A 9 9.71 -36.21 47.11
CA ILE A 9 8.84 -35.13 46.61
C ILE A 9 9.22 -34.91 45.14
N SER A 10 8.52 -35.62 44.25
CA SER A 10 8.65 -35.43 42.81
C SER A 10 7.86 -34.17 42.42
N LEU A 11 8.56 -33.03 42.35
CA LEU A 11 8.06 -31.78 41.79
C LEU A 11 7.84 -31.97 40.28
N ILE A 12 6.61 -32.29 39.89
CA ILE A 12 6.18 -32.24 38.49
C ILE A 12 6.07 -30.76 38.11
N ALA A 13 7.12 -30.25 37.45
CA ALA A 13 7.14 -28.92 36.88
C ALA A 13 6.11 -28.85 35.73
N LEU A 14 4.97 -28.22 35.99
CA LEU A 14 3.96 -27.88 35.00
C LEU A 14 4.47 -26.70 34.16
N SER A 15 5.23 -27.00 33.09
CA SER A 15 5.66 -26.02 32.10
C SER A 15 4.48 -25.60 31.23
N VAL A 16 3.80 -24.52 31.62
CA VAL A 16 2.83 -23.80 30.79
C VAL A 16 3.61 -23.08 29.68
N VAL A 17 3.59 -23.64 28.47
CA VAL A 17 4.09 -22.96 27.28
C VAL A 17 3.04 -21.92 26.88
N VAL A 18 3.24 -20.67 27.31
CA VAL A 18 2.47 -19.53 26.83
C VAL A 18 3.00 -19.20 25.43
N VAL A 19 2.31 -19.70 24.39
CA VAL A 19 2.51 -19.23 23.03
C VAL A 19 1.91 -17.82 22.97
N VAL A 20 2.74 -16.80 23.18
CA VAL A 20 2.39 -15.41 22.89
C VAL A 20 2.32 -15.31 21.37
N GLY A 21 1.14 -15.60 20.81
CA GLY A 21 0.82 -15.23 19.45
C GLY A 21 0.76 -13.71 19.40
N ALA A 22 1.89 -13.06 19.11
CA ALA A 22 1.85 -11.75 18.50
C ALA A 22 1.13 -11.94 17.17
N GLY A 23 -0.17 -11.69 17.15
CA GLY A 23 -0.89 -11.56 15.89
C GLY A 23 -0.28 -10.35 15.20
N CYS A 24 0.68 -10.59 14.31
CA CYS A 24 1.10 -9.60 13.35
C CYS A 24 -0.18 -9.23 12.59
N GLY A 25 -0.73 -8.06 12.89
CA GLY A 25 -1.88 -7.56 12.14
C GLY A 25 -1.50 -7.48 10.67
N SER A 26 -2.48 -7.73 9.80
CA SER A 26 -2.29 -7.64 8.35
C SER A 26 -1.65 -6.30 7.98
N GLN A 27 -0.82 -6.28 6.96
CA GLN A 27 -0.06 -5.13 6.50
C GLN A 27 -0.70 -4.52 5.26
N ILE A 28 -0.22 -3.35 4.85
CA ILE A 28 -0.61 -2.78 3.57
C ILE A 28 -0.13 -3.72 2.46
N GLY A 29 -1.04 -4.14 1.59
CA GLY A 29 -0.77 -5.07 0.50
C GLY A 29 -1.11 -6.53 0.73
N ASP A 30 -1.49 -6.90 1.95
CA ASP A 30 -1.98 -8.23 2.24
C ASP A 30 -3.32 -8.53 1.54
N SER A 31 -3.54 -9.81 1.23
CA SER A 31 -4.80 -10.30 0.68
C SER A 31 -5.88 -10.30 1.76
N CYS A 32 -7.13 -10.07 1.35
CA CYS A 32 -8.24 -10.00 2.30
C CYS A 32 -9.57 -10.34 1.63
N ASP A 33 -10.52 -10.80 2.42
CA ASP A 33 -11.89 -10.98 1.97
C ASP A 33 -12.83 -9.90 2.55
N ARG A 34 -12.52 -9.38 3.74
CA ARG A 34 -13.34 -8.43 4.49
C ARG A 34 -12.46 -7.41 5.22
N ASN A 35 -13.02 -6.26 5.57
CA ASN A 35 -12.30 -5.21 6.29
C ASN A 35 -11.71 -5.69 7.62
N ILE A 36 -12.41 -6.59 8.32
CA ILE A 36 -11.95 -7.17 9.60
C ILE A 36 -10.65 -7.98 9.45
N ASP A 37 -10.37 -8.50 8.25
CA ASP A 37 -9.13 -9.23 7.97
C ASP A 37 -7.93 -8.27 7.93
N CYS A 38 -8.14 -7.00 7.54
CA CYS A 38 -7.10 -5.98 7.47
C CYS A 38 -6.89 -5.26 8.80
N SER A 39 -8.01 -4.93 9.47
CA SER A 39 -7.99 -4.29 10.76
C SER A 39 -9.30 -4.49 11.52
N PRO A 40 -9.25 -5.15 12.68
CA PRO A 40 -10.38 -5.21 13.60
C PRO A 40 -10.81 -3.83 14.14
N ASP A 41 -9.86 -2.90 14.22
CA ASP A 41 -10.08 -1.55 14.76
C ASP A 41 -10.54 -0.54 13.68
N GLY A 42 -10.55 -0.95 12.41
CA GLY A 42 -11.16 -0.19 11.30
C GLY A 42 -10.28 0.89 10.68
N ASP A 43 -8.98 0.94 10.98
CA ASP A 43 -8.02 1.87 10.37
C ASP A 43 -7.59 1.48 8.95
N ARG A 44 -7.89 0.24 8.53
CA ARG A 44 -7.62 -0.29 7.18
C ARG A 44 -8.83 -0.98 6.58
N PHE A 45 -8.92 -0.90 5.26
CA PHE A 45 -10.01 -1.42 4.45
C PHE A 45 -9.52 -2.52 3.51
N CYS A 46 -10.39 -3.47 3.21
CA CYS A 46 -10.16 -4.47 2.19
C CYS A 46 -10.66 -3.95 0.84
N GLU A 47 -9.75 -3.44 0.01
CA GLU A 47 -10.08 -2.97 -1.35
C GLU A 47 -10.24 -4.18 -2.27
N ARG A 48 -11.44 -4.37 -2.85
CA ARG A 48 -11.81 -5.54 -3.66
C ARG A 48 -12.29 -5.19 -5.07
N SER A 49 -11.98 -4.00 -5.57
CA SER A 49 -12.21 -3.63 -6.96
C SER A 49 -11.37 -4.47 -7.93
N SER A 50 -11.62 -4.31 -9.23
CA SER A 50 -10.90 -5.03 -10.28
C SER A 50 -9.38 -4.81 -10.26
N GLY A 51 -8.89 -3.70 -9.69
CA GLY A 51 -7.47 -3.44 -9.50
C GLY A 51 -6.81 -4.20 -8.34
N SER A 52 -7.60 -4.95 -7.56
CA SER A 52 -7.15 -5.68 -6.37
C SER A 52 -7.79 -7.07 -6.29
N PRO A 53 -7.59 -7.96 -7.28
CA PRO A 53 -8.06 -9.34 -7.21
C PRO A 53 -7.49 -10.03 -5.96
N GLY A 54 -8.34 -10.80 -5.26
CA GLY A 54 -7.99 -11.40 -3.97
C GLY A 54 -7.94 -10.41 -2.80
N GLY A 55 -8.33 -9.15 -3.02
CA GLY A 55 -8.33 -8.11 -2.01
C GLY A 55 -6.95 -7.52 -1.76
N TYR A 56 -6.96 -6.28 -1.28
CA TYR A 56 -5.75 -5.55 -0.90
C TYR A 56 -6.03 -4.72 0.35
N CYS A 57 -5.34 -5.02 1.45
CA CYS A 57 -5.42 -4.22 2.65
C CYS A 57 -4.77 -2.84 2.42
N THR A 58 -5.53 -1.77 2.61
CA THR A 58 -5.09 -0.40 2.35
C THR A 58 -5.76 0.62 3.28
N VAL A 59 -5.32 1.87 3.21
CA VAL A 59 -6.01 3.05 3.74
C VAL A 59 -6.49 3.88 2.56
N ILE A 60 -7.78 4.24 2.58
CA ILE A 60 -8.42 5.00 1.51
C ILE A 60 -8.34 6.51 1.83
N GLY A 61 -8.12 7.33 0.81
CA GLY A 61 -8.16 8.79 0.94
C GLY A 61 -6.94 9.38 1.65
N CYS A 62 -5.79 8.75 1.50
CA CYS A 62 -4.52 9.26 2.02
C CYS A 62 -4.11 10.59 1.35
N ASP A 63 -3.13 11.26 1.97
CA ASP A 63 -2.39 12.39 1.39
C ASP A 63 -0.89 12.14 1.56
N TYR A 64 -0.06 13.08 1.09
CA TYR A 64 1.39 12.97 1.23
C TYR A 64 1.80 12.79 2.70
N GLY A 65 2.59 11.73 2.96
CA GLY A 65 3.08 11.41 4.30
C GLY A 65 2.03 10.92 5.29
N SER A 66 0.79 10.64 4.86
CA SER A 66 -0.26 10.13 5.76
C SER A 66 -0.33 8.59 5.82
N CYS A 67 0.41 7.89 4.95
CA CYS A 67 0.49 6.44 4.98
C CYS A 67 1.48 5.96 6.06
N PRO A 68 1.33 4.71 6.57
CA PRO A 68 2.36 4.08 7.40
C PRO A 68 3.71 3.98 6.69
N ASP A 69 4.79 3.79 7.45
CA ASP A 69 6.19 3.87 6.96
C ASP A 69 6.49 2.96 5.76
N ASP A 70 5.84 1.80 5.68
CA ASP A 70 6.03 0.81 4.60
C ASP A 70 5.08 1.03 3.41
N ALA A 71 4.44 2.21 3.29
CA ALA A 71 3.47 2.52 2.26
C ALA A 71 3.59 3.94 1.69
N VAL A 72 3.18 4.08 0.44
CA VAL A 72 3.16 5.32 -0.34
C VAL A 72 1.72 5.68 -0.65
N CYS A 73 1.35 6.96 -0.52
CA CYS A 73 0.04 7.40 -0.97
C CYS A 73 0.03 7.53 -2.50
N VAL A 74 -0.78 6.70 -3.15
CA VAL A 74 -0.87 6.64 -4.61
C VAL A 74 -2.27 7.07 -5.02
N ARG A 75 -2.32 7.96 -6.00
CA ARG A 75 -3.55 8.40 -6.66
C ARG A 75 -3.74 7.66 -7.98
N PHE A 76 -4.95 7.19 -8.21
CA PHE A 76 -5.39 6.56 -9.44
C PHE A 76 -6.54 7.36 -10.03
N TYR A 77 -6.66 7.32 -11.35
CA TYR A 77 -7.69 8.04 -12.10
C TYR A 77 -8.43 7.04 -12.96
N SER A 78 -9.76 7.16 -13.03
CA SER A 78 -10.59 6.30 -13.89
C SER A 78 -10.50 6.66 -15.38
N GLY A 79 -9.74 7.71 -15.72
CA GLY A 79 -9.37 8.06 -17.09
C GLY A 79 -8.19 9.03 -17.12
N ALA A 80 -7.43 9.00 -18.21
CA ALA A 80 -6.39 9.97 -18.55
C ALA A 80 -6.48 10.28 -20.05
N PHE A 81 -6.03 11.46 -20.45
CA PHE A 81 -5.97 11.90 -21.84
C PHE A 81 -4.50 11.83 -22.32
N PRO A 82 -4.01 10.68 -22.78
CA PRO A 82 -2.60 10.50 -23.12
C PRO A 82 -2.13 11.40 -24.27
N ASP A 83 -3.05 11.84 -25.13
CA ASP A 83 -2.76 12.75 -26.24
C ASP A 83 -2.55 14.20 -25.77
N ARG A 84 -2.89 14.51 -24.51
CA ARG A 84 -2.62 15.79 -23.84
C ARG A 84 -1.52 15.57 -22.79
N ALA A 85 -0.29 15.51 -23.28
CA ALA A 85 0.88 15.39 -22.44
C ALA A 85 1.10 16.65 -21.59
N CYS A 86 1.68 16.45 -20.42
CA CYS A 86 2.10 17.48 -19.48
C CYS A 86 3.35 16.95 -18.74
N ASP A 87 4.15 17.83 -18.15
CA ASP A 87 5.28 17.43 -17.30
C ASP A 87 4.95 17.73 -15.83
N THR A 88 4.85 16.67 -15.02
CA THR A 88 4.49 16.78 -13.60
C THR A 88 5.46 17.63 -12.79
N VAL A 89 6.69 17.85 -13.28
CA VAL A 89 7.72 18.66 -12.61
C VAL A 89 7.58 20.14 -12.94
N THR A 90 7.02 20.50 -14.09
CA THR A 90 6.93 21.90 -14.55
C THR A 90 5.51 22.45 -14.60
N GLU A 91 4.49 21.59 -14.51
CA GLU A 91 3.09 21.99 -14.48
C GLU A 91 2.78 22.92 -13.31
N ASP A 92 1.98 23.94 -13.57
CA ASP A 92 1.61 25.03 -12.65
C ASP A 92 2.81 25.85 -12.13
N ILE A 93 4.00 25.66 -12.70
CA ILE A 93 5.23 26.37 -12.33
C ILE A 93 5.77 27.16 -13.53
N SER A 94 6.09 26.46 -14.62
CA SER A 94 6.61 27.03 -15.86
C SER A 94 5.86 26.60 -17.11
N SER A 95 4.98 25.60 -16.99
CA SER A 95 3.96 25.23 -17.97
C SER A 95 2.59 25.16 -17.29
N ASP A 96 1.52 25.28 -18.08
CA ASP A 96 0.12 25.11 -17.66
C ASP A 96 -0.59 24.38 -18.80
N ASP A 97 -0.30 23.07 -18.89
CA ASP A 97 -0.65 22.24 -20.03
C ASP A 97 -2.05 21.64 -19.87
N CYS A 98 -2.50 21.39 -18.64
CA CYS A 98 -3.81 20.81 -18.32
C CYS A 98 -4.92 21.87 -18.19
N ALA A 99 -6.18 21.44 -18.28
CA ALA A 99 -7.30 22.34 -18.01
C ALA A 99 -7.43 22.63 -16.51
N PRO A 100 -8.13 23.71 -16.10
CA PRO A 100 -8.34 24.03 -14.68
C PRO A 100 -9.00 22.91 -13.85
N ASP A 101 -9.80 22.04 -14.48
CA ASP A 101 -10.44 20.88 -13.84
C ASP A 101 -9.64 19.57 -13.99
N GLU A 102 -8.43 19.65 -14.55
CA GLU A 102 -7.51 18.54 -14.77
C GLU A 102 -6.26 18.68 -13.91
N VAL A 103 -5.61 17.56 -13.66
CA VAL A 103 -4.34 17.45 -12.95
C VAL A 103 -3.34 16.72 -13.82
N CYS A 104 -2.10 17.20 -13.84
CA CYS A 104 -1.03 16.52 -14.55
C CYS A 104 -0.61 15.23 -13.84
N THR A 105 -0.65 14.13 -14.59
CA THR A 105 -0.25 12.78 -14.17
C THR A 105 0.95 12.33 -15.00
N LEU A 106 1.62 11.24 -14.61
CA LEU A 106 2.67 10.65 -15.44
C LEU A 106 2.16 10.18 -16.81
N ARG A 107 0.85 10.02 -16.97
CA ARG A 107 0.18 9.60 -18.22
C ARG A 107 -0.41 10.75 -19.03
N GLY A 108 -0.20 12.01 -18.63
CA GLY A 108 -0.84 13.19 -19.21
C GLY A 108 -1.92 13.77 -18.30
N CYS A 109 -2.78 14.61 -18.84
CA CYS A 109 -3.83 15.26 -18.05
C CYS A 109 -4.96 14.28 -17.67
N ALA A 110 -5.39 14.31 -16.42
CA ALA A 110 -6.51 13.51 -15.91
C ALA A 110 -7.55 14.40 -15.19
N PRO A 111 -8.85 14.09 -15.25
CA PRO A 111 -9.87 14.91 -14.59
C PRO A 111 -9.78 14.74 -13.07
N ARG A 112 -9.63 15.86 -12.34
CA ARG A 112 -9.45 15.87 -10.87
C ARG A 112 -10.56 15.13 -10.12
N ARG A 113 -11.79 15.19 -10.63
CA ARG A 113 -12.97 14.53 -10.03
C ARG A 113 -12.93 13.00 -10.06
N SER A 114 -12.03 12.40 -10.85
CA SER A 114 -11.90 10.95 -10.98
C SER A 114 -10.83 10.35 -10.07
N GLU A 115 -10.16 11.20 -9.28
CA GLU A 115 -9.08 10.80 -8.41
C GLU A 115 -9.58 9.95 -7.25
N VAL A 116 -8.94 8.81 -7.05
CA VAL A 116 -9.06 7.98 -5.85
C VAL A 116 -7.66 7.72 -5.31
N ARG A 117 -7.54 7.63 -3.98
CA ARG A 117 -6.24 7.51 -3.32
C ARG A 117 -6.21 6.31 -2.38
N TYR A 118 -5.10 5.60 -2.43
CA TYR A 118 -4.86 4.40 -1.63
C TYR A 118 -3.42 4.40 -1.13
N CYS A 119 -3.21 3.96 0.11
CA CYS A 119 -1.88 3.59 0.55
C CYS A 119 -1.49 2.27 -0.12
N MET A 120 -0.45 2.31 -0.93
CA MET A 120 0.12 1.16 -1.62
C MET A 120 1.44 0.80 -0.97
N GLN A 121 1.71 -0.49 -0.78
CA GLN A 121 2.94 -1.00 -0.20
C GLN A 121 4.15 -0.46 -0.98
N ALA A 122 5.11 0.12 -0.27
CA ALA A 122 6.37 0.56 -0.84
C ALA A 122 7.21 -0.65 -1.26
N CYS A 123 8.02 -0.49 -2.30
CA CYS A 123 8.88 -1.58 -2.79
C CYS A 123 10.22 -1.06 -3.32
N SER A 124 11.25 -1.88 -3.19
CA SER A 124 12.55 -1.70 -3.83
C SER A 124 12.64 -2.48 -5.14
N GLY A 125 11.94 -3.62 -5.24
CA GLY A 125 11.85 -4.46 -6.43
C GLY A 125 10.64 -5.39 -6.43
N GLY A 126 10.48 -6.17 -7.50
CA GLY A 126 9.30 -7.03 -7.69
C GLY A 126 9.12 -8.11 -6.61
N GLY A 127 10.20 -8.56 -5.97
CA GLY A 127 10.15 -9.55 -4.89
C GLY A 127 9.57 -9.04 -3.58
N ASP A 128 9.36 -7.73 -3.43
CA ASP A 128 8.68 -7.16 -2.27
C ASP A 128 7.15 -7.24 -2.40
N CYS A 129 6.67 -7.44 -3.63
CA CYS A 129 5.25 -7.50 -3.96
C CYS A 129 4.74 -8.94 -3.94
N ARG A 130 3.43 -9.09 -3.71
CA ARG A 130 2.72 -10.37 -3.87
C ARG A 130 2.79 -10.85 -5.33
N ASP A 131 2.67 -12.16 -5.57
CA ASP A 131 2.85 -12.79 -6.89
C ASP A 131 2.16 -12.09 -8.07
N ASP A 132 0.89 -11.69 -7.92
CA ASP A 132 0.13 -11.02 -8.99
C ASP A 132 0.43 -9.51 -9.09
N TYR A 133 1.34 -8.98 -8.28
CA TYR A 133 1.65 -7.57 -8.15
C TYR A 133 3.07 -7.29 -8.63
N GLU A 134 3.24 -6.15 -9.28
CA GLU A 134 4.54 -5.65 -9.73
C GLU A 134 4.96 -4.43 -8.90
N CYS A 135 6.26 -4.29 -8.70
CA CYS A 135 6.83 -3.08 -8.13
C CYS A 135 6.90 -2.01 -9.23
N ARG A 136 5.91 -1.11 -9.27
CA ARG A 136 5.84 -0.07 -10.29
C ARG A 136 6.95 0.96 -10.06
N ASN A 137 7.83 1.05 -11.05
CA ASN A 137 8.74 2.17 -11.23
C ASN A 137 8.08 3.24 -12.11
N ARG A 138 8.75 4.36 -12.36
CA ARG A 138 8.22 5.45 -13.20
C ARG A 138 7.74 4.98 -14.57
N GLU A 139 8.46 4.07 -15.21
CA GLU A 139 8.09 3.56 -16.54
C GLU A 139 6.79 2.75 -16.49
N LEU A 140 6.64 1.88 -15.48
CA LEU A 140 5.41 1.12 -15.25
C LEU A 140 4.24 2.00 -14.78
N MET A 141 4.49 3.09 -14.04
CA MET A 141 3.45 4.08 -13.73
C MET A 141 2.91 4.75 -14.99
N ILE A 142 3.79 5.09 -15.94
CA ILE A 142 3.39 5.65 -17.24
C ILE A 142 2.58 4.62 -18.05
N ALA A 143 3.00 3.35 -18.05
CA ALA A 143 2.32 2.31 -18.80
C ALA A 143 0.95 1.94 -18.19
N HIS A 144 0.91 1.73 -16.87
CA HIS A 144 -0.20 1.05 -16.18
C HIS A 144 -0.98 1.96 -15.22
N GLY A 145 -0.55 3.22 -15.06
CA GLY A 145 -1.18 4.21 -14.21
C GLY A 145 -0.82 4.10 -12.72
N GLY A 146 -1.38 5.01 -11.95
CA GLY A 146 -1.05 5.18 -10.53
C GLY A 146 0.18 6.07 -10.38
N ASP A 147 0.00 7.20 -9.71
CA ASP A 147 1.07 8.14 -9.42
C ASP A 147 1.18 8.33 -7.91
N PRO A 148 2.38 8.44 -7.33
CA PRO A 148 2.47 8.92 -5.96
C PRO A 148 1.93 10.34 -5.84
N VAL A 149 1.23 10.63 -4.74
CA VAL A 149 0.89 12.02 -4.38
C VAL A 149 2.21 12.79 -4.19
N PRO A 150 2.43 13.90 -4.92
CA PRO A 150 3.68 14.64 -4.81
C PRO A 150 3.82 15.30 -3.43
N PRO A 151 5.06 15.52 -2.97
CA PRO A 151 5.30 16.27 -1.74
C PRO A 151 4.90 17.75 -1.92
N PRO A 152 4.76 18.53 -0.83
CA PRO A 152 4.40 19.95 -0.89
C PRO A 152 5.38 20.80 -1.72
N GLU A 153 6.63 20.36 -1.87
CA GLU A 153 7.65 21.01 -2.68
C GLU A 153 7.49 20.75 -4.19
N GLY A 154 6.57 19.87 -4.60
CA GLY A 154 6.28 19.54 -5.99
C GLY A 154 6.75 18.14 -6.41
N ALA A 155 6.31 17.68 -7.58
CA ALA A 155 6.68 16.36 -8.07
C ALA A 155 8.17 16.27 -8.44
N THR A 156 8.71 15.05 -8.43
CA THR A 156 10.10 14.79 -8.82
C THR A 156 10.17 13.86 -10.02
N SER A 157 11.31 13.86 -10.70
CA SER A 157 11.58 12.93 -11.81
C SER A 157 11.78 11.48 -11.37
N SER A 158 11.91 11.22 -10.06
CA SER A 158 12.11 9.89 -9.49
C SER A 158 11.08 9.63 -8.38
N PRO A 159 9.80 9.41 -8.75
CA PRO A 159 8.74 9.13 -7.78
C PRO A 159 8.99 7.83 -7.00
N PRO A 160 8.51 7.73 -5.73
CA PRO A 160 8.63 6.51 -4.94
C PRO A 160 7.88 5.36 -5.62
N ARG A 161 8.43 4.15 -5.48
CA ARG A 161 7.87 2.94 -6.09
C ARG A 161 6.84 2.30 -5.16
N PHE A 162 5.90 1.59 -5.75
CA PHE A 162 4.83 0.92 -5.01
C PHE A 162 4.39 -0.37 -5.70
N CYS A 163 3.89 -1.32 -4.92
CA CYS A 163 3.27 -2.54 -5.43
C CYS A 163 1.86 -2.23 -5.95
N ALA A 164 1.55 -2.68 -7.16
CA ALA A 164 0.21 -2.67 -7.73
C ALA A 164 0.01 -3.88 -8.63
N LEU A 165 -1.25 -4.21 -8.94
CA LEU A 165 -1.57 -5.36 -9.80
C LEU A 165 -0.77 -5.30 -11.11
N ALA A 166 -0.09 -6.40 -11.44
CA ALA A 166 0.61 -6.53 -12.70
C ALA A 166 -0.42 -6.53 -13.85
N VAL A 167 -0.19 -5.67 -14.85
CA VAL A 167 -1.02 -5.64 -16.06
C VAL A 167 -0.21 -6.32 -17.18
N PRO A 168 -0.74 -7.39 -17.80
CA PRO A 168 -0.06 -8.11 -18.88
C PRO A 168 0.00 -7.32 -20.19
#